data_AF-A0A536YMF1-F1
#
_entry.id   AF-A0A536YMF1-F1
#
_cell.length_a   1.000
_cell.length_b   1.000
_cell.length_c   1.000
_cell.angle_alpha   90.00
_cell.angle_beta   90.00
_cell.angle_gamma   90.00
#
_symmetry.space_group_name_H-M   'P 1'
#
loop_
_entity.id
_entity.type
_entity.pdbx_description
1 polymer ?
#
loop_
_entity_poly.entity_id
_entity_poly.type
_entity_poly.pdbx_seq_one_letter_code
_entity_poly.pdbx_strand_id
1 'polypeptide(L)'
;MTKPLEGLKVIELGQLIAGPFAGKFFAEFGAEVIKIEPPEGDPLRNWRKVHQGTSLWWHVQNRNKKSVTVNLRTAEGQGIVRRLAKDADVVIENFRPGTLE
;
A
#
# COMPACT_ATOMS: atom_id res chain seq x y z
N MET A 1 15.23 8.80 19.29
CA MET A 1 15.95 9.14 18.05
C MET A 1 14.91 9.23 16.95
N THR A 2 14.98 10.27 16.12
CA THR A 2 14.12 10.40 14.93
C THR A 2 14.47 9.32 13.91
N LYS A 3 13.47 8.77 13.22
CA LYS A 3 13.73 7.78 12.16
C LYS A 3 14.08 8.48 10.83
N PRO A 4 14.85 7.84 9.93
CA PRO A 4 15.36 8.50 8.72
C PRO A 4 14.30 9.06 7.75
N LEU A 5 13.10 8.47 7.71
CA LEU A 5 12.00 8.88 6.84
C LEU A 5 10.79 9.40 7.64
N GLU A 6 11.00 9.77 8.91
CA GLU A 6 9.97 10.36 9.73
C GLU A 6 9.44 11.67 9.12
N GLY A 7 8.12 11.82 9.10
CA GLY A 7 7.45 12.97 8.49
C GLY A 7 7.09 12.80 7.02
N LEU A 8 7.60 11.77 6.33
CA LEU A 8 7.18 11.47 4.96
C LEU A 8 5.86 10.72 4.91
N LYS A 9 5.01 11.06 3.93
CA LYS A 9 3.76 10.37 3.61
C LYS A 9 3.87 9.62 2.30
N VAL A 10 3.53 8.33 2.32
CA VAL A 10 3.61 7.44 1.15
C VAL A 10 2.24 6.83 0.87
N ILE A 11 1.79 6.93 -0.38
CA ILE A 11 0.62 6.20 -0.88
C ILE A 11 1.09 4.97 -1.66
N GLU A 12 0.75 3.77 -1.16
CA GLU A 12 1.07 2.51 -1.82
C GLU A 12 -0.17 1.94 -2.50
N LEU A 13 -0.18 1.96 -3.84
CA LEU A 13 -1.18 1.32 -4.68
C LEU A 13 -0.77 -0.10 -5.09
N GLY A 14 0.51 -0.43 -4.90
CA GLY A 14 1.08 -1.69 -5.33
C GLY A 14 0.48 -2.91 -4.64
N GLN A 15 0.50 -4.05 -5.35
CA GLN A 15 -0.04 -5.32 -4.90
C GLN A 15 1.02 -6.42 -4.93
N LEU A 16 0.76 -7.54 -4.25
CA LEU A 16 1.65 -8.69 -4.17
C LEU A 16 3.01 -8.36 -3.53
N ILE A 17 4.12 -8.49 -4.25
CA ILE A 17 5.45 -8.51 -3.64
C ILE A 17 6.22 -7.23 -3.90
N ALA A 18 6.47 -6.86 -5.16
CA ALA A 18 7.44 -5.79 -5.48
C ALA A 18 7.05 -4.42 -4.87
N GLY A 19 5.83 -3.94 -5.12
CA GLY A 19 5.33 -2.69 -4.55
C GLY A 19 5.29 -2.73 -3.02
N PRO A 20 4.60 -3.71 -2.41
CA PRO A 20 4.55 -3.83 -0.94
C PRO A 20 5.91 -4.01 -0.26
N PHE A 21 6.87 -4.65 -0.92
CA PHE A 21 8.24 -4.78 -0.43
C PHE A 21 8.95 -3.42 -0.36
N ALA A 22 8.79 -2.58 -1.38
CA ALA A 22 9.33 -1.21 -1.35
C ALA A 22 8.68 -0.39 -0.23
N GLY A 23 7.35 -0.34 -0.17
CA GLY A 23 6.64 0.45 0.85
C GLY A 23 6.89 -0.03 2.29
N LYS A 24 7.22 -1.31 2.48
CA LYS A 24 7.63 -1.84 3.79
C LYS A 24 8.88 -1.14 4.33
N PHE A 25 9.90 -0.90 3.50
CA PHE A 25 11.11 -0.21 3.94
C PHE A 25 10.85 1.25 4.30
N PHE A 26 9.97 1.94 3.55
CA PHE A 26 9.51 3.28 3.92
C PHE A 26 8.89 3.29 5.33
N ALA A 27 7.98 2.36 5.61
CA ALA A 27 7.33 2.25 6.90
C ALA A 27 8.30 1.87 8.03
N GLU A 28 9.24 0.96 7.79
CA GLU A 28 10.27 0.57 8.76
C GLU A 28 11.15 1.75 9.16
N PHE A 29 11.55 2.56 8.19
CA PHE A 29 12.34 3.76 8.39
C PHE A 29 11.52 4.99 8.79
N GLY A 30 10.24 4.83 9.11
CA GLY A 30 9.44 5.82 9.84
C GLY A 30 8.47 6.66 9.03
N ALA A 31 8.33 6.42 7.72
CA ALA A 31 7.32 7.09 6.92
C ALA A 31 5.91 6.61 7.28
N GLU A 32 4.92 7.49 7.14
CA GLU A 32 3.52 7.11 7.16
C GLU A 32 3.16 6.48 5.81
N VAL A 33 3.03 5.16 5.78
CA VAL A 33 2.64 4.42 4.58
C VAL A 33 1.16 4.04 4.65
N ILE A 34 0.38 4.54 3.68
CA ILE A 34 -1.04 4.23 3.52
C ILE A 34 -1.19 3.34 2.29
N LYS A 35 -1.51 2.07 2.53
CA LYS A 35 -1.80 1.11 1.48
C LYS A 35 -3.25 1.22 1.03
N ILE A 36 -3.45 1.37 -0.27
CA ILE A 36 -4.77 1.33 -0.90
C ILE A 36 -5.03 -0.09 -1.40
N GLU A 37 -6.10 -0.70 -0.90
CA GLU A 37 -6.51 -2.04 -1.29
C GLU A 37 -7.81 -2.00 -2.10
N PRO A 38 -7.99 -2.87 -3.10
CA PRO A 38 -9.29 -3.04 -3.74
C PRO A 38 -10.30 -3.65 -2.73
N PRO A 39 -11.61 -3.63 -3.04
CA PRO A 39 -12.65 -4.22 -2.18
C PRO A 39 -12.39 -5.66 -1.73
N GLU A 40 -11.73 -6.45 -2.59
CA GLU A 40 -11.38 -7.84 -2.35
C GLU A 40 -10.11 -8.01 -1.50
N GLY A 41 -9.41 -6.92 -1.20
CA GLY A 41 -8.10 -6.89 -0.55
C GLY A 41 -6.94 -7.18 -1.50
N ASP A 42 -5.71 -6.93 -1.04
CA ASP A 42 -4.52 -7.36 -1.77
C ASP A 42 -4.53 -8.90 -1.92
N PRO A 43 -4.35 -9.47 -3.13
CA PRO A 43 -4.26 -10.91 -3.33
C PRO A 43 -3.20 -11.59 -2.43
N LEU A 44 -2.19 -10.84 -1.97
CA LEU A 44 -1.20 -11.31 -1.02
C LEU A 44 -1.80 -11.87 0.27
N ARG A 45 -2.97 -11.36 0.71
CA ARG A 45 -3.69 -11.83 1.91
C ARG A 45 -4.04 -13.31 1.86
N ASN A 46 -4.15 -13.89 0.68
CA ASN A 46 -4.50 -15.30 0.49
C ASN A 46 -3.34 -16.13 -0.08
N TRP A 47 -2.13 -15.57 -0.16
CA TRP A 47 -1.02 -16.18 -0.89
C TRP A 47 -0.21 -17.15 -0.03
N ARG A 48 0.16 -18.31 -0.59
CA ARG A 48 1.01 -19.34 0.06
C ARG A 48 0.43 -19.79 1.42
N LYS A 49 1.20 -19.68 2.52
CA LYS A 49 0.78 -20.16 3.84
C LYS A 49 -0.16 -19.14 4.49
N VAL A 50 -1.43 -19.51 4.59
CA VAL A 50 -2.44 -18.82 5.40
C VAL A 50 -2.40 -19.33 6.83
N HIS A 51 -2.43 -18.43 7.79
CA HIS A 51 -2.47 -18.70 9.22
C HIS A 51 -3.41 -17.70 9.88
N GLN A 52 -4.36 -18.17 10.69
CA GLN A 52 -5.32 -17.32 11.41
C GLN A 52 -6.04 -16.29 10.51
N GLY A 53 -6.48 -16.73 9.32
CA GLY A 53 -7.31 -15.93 8.43
C GLY A 53 -6.57 -14.98 7.47
N THR A 54 -5.23 -14.96 7.46
CA THR A 54 -4.46 -14.24 6.43
C THR A 54 -3.10 -14.89 6.15
N SER A 55 -2.47 -14.51 5.05
CA SER A 55 -1.15 -14.99 4.66
C SER A 55 -0.07 -14.48 5.60
N LEU A 56 0.89 -15.34 5.94
CA LEU A 56 2.12 -14.90 6.60
C LEU A 56 2.90 -13.86 5.76
N TRP A 57 2.78 -13.91 4.43
CA TRP A 57 3.39 -12.91 3.55
C TRP A 57 2.74 -11.54 3.67
N TRP A 58 1.43 -11.48 3.96
CA TRP A 58 0.76 -10.22 4.26
C TRP A 58 1.39 -9.54 5.48
N HIS A 59 1.59 -10.29 6.57
CA HIS A 59 2.25 -9.77 7.77
C HIS A 59 3.68 -9.32 7.50
N VAL A 60 4.44 -10.07 6.71
CA VAL A 60 5.81 -9.69 6.35
C VAL A 60 5.84 -8.40 5.54
N GLN A 61 5.02 -8.26 4.49
CA GLN A 61 5.15 -7.11 3.59
C GLN A 61 4.39 -5.88 4.05
N ASN A 62 3.39 -6.01 4.93
CA ASN A 62 2.49 -4.89 5.28
C ASN A 62 2.51 -4.50 6.75
N ARG A 63 3.45 -5.01 7.55
CA ARG A 63 3.73 -4.47 8.88
C ARG A 63 4.04 -2.97 8.82
N ASN A 64 3.70 -2.24 9.88
CA ASN A 64 3.90 -0.80 10.04
C ASN A 64 3.10 0.11 9.08
N LYS A 65 2.31 -0.46 8.17
CA LYS A 65 1.47 0.32 7.24
C LYS A 65 0.05 0.49 7.79
N LYS A 66 -0.59 1.60 7.42
CA LYS A 66 -2.05 1.75 7.45
C LYS A 66 -2.64 1.13 6.19
N SER A 67 -3.88 0.68 6.25
CA SER A 67 -4.60 0.18 5.07
C SER A 67 -5.99 0.81 4.99
N VAL A 68 -6.41 1.14 3.78
CA VAL A 68 -7.78 1.56 3.45
C VAL A 68 -8.24 0.89 2.17
N THR A 69 -9.48 0.43 2.16
CA THR A 69 -10.12 -0.16 0.99
C THR A 69 -10.74 0.93 0.11
N VAL A 70 -10.34 1.00 -1.15
CA VAL A 70 -10.87 1.94 -2.15
C VAL A 70 -10.98 1.26 -3.51
N ASN A 71 -12.15 1.37 -4.16
CA ASN A 71 -12.33 0.87 -5.51
C ASN A 71 -11.84 1.90 -6.55
N LEU A 72 -10.63 1.71 -7.09
CA LEU A 72 -10.04 2.59 -8.10
C LEU A 72 -10.74 2.56 -9.48
N ARG A 73 -11.71 1.66 -9.69
CA ARG A 73 -12.51 1.60 -10.91
C ARG A 73 -13.68 2.60 -10.92
N THR A 74 -13.97 3.24 -9.80
CA THR A 74 -15.02 4.26 -9.71
C THR A 74 -14.42 5.66 -9.66
N ALA A 75 -15.15 6.64 -10.23
CA ALA A 75 -14.74 8.04 -10.17
C ALA A 75 -14.60 8.54 -8.72
N GLU A 76 -15.46 8.08 -7.82
CA GLU A 76 -15.39 8.37 -6.39
C GLU A 76 -14.09 7.84 -5.76
N GLY A 77 -13.74 6.57 -6.01
CA GLY A 77 -12.53 5.97 -5.48
C GLY A 77 -11.26 6.64 -6.01
N GLN A 78 -11.24 6.97 -7.30
CA GLN A 78 -10.18 7.79 -7.88
C GLN A 78 -10.09 9.17 -7.22
N GLY A 79 -11.23 9.80 -6.93
CA GLY A 79 -11.29 11.06 -6.20
C GLY A 79 -10.70 10.96 -4.79
N ILE A 80 -10.98 9.88 -4.06
CA ILE A 80 -10.40 9.62 -2.73
C ILE A 80 -8.88 9.51 -2.83
N VAL A 81 -8.36 8.68 -3.73
CA VAL A 81 -6.91 8.48 -3.87
C VAL A 81 -6.20 9.73 -4.36
N ARG A 82 -6.79 10.47 -5.31
CA ARG A 82 -6.26 11.78 -5.74
C ARG A 82 -6.19 12.77 -4.57
N ARG A 83 -7.16 12.79 -3.66
CA ARG A 83 -7.09 13.64 -2.45
C ARG A 83 -5.97 13.19 -1.51
N LEU A 84 -5.82 11.90 -1.29
CA LEU A 84 -4.74 11.35 -0.44
C LEU A 84 -3.35 11.58 -1.02
N ALA A 85 -3.24 11.62 -2.35
CA ALA A 85 -1.98 11.84 -3.06
C ALA A 85 -1.57 13.32 -3.14
N LYS A 86 -2.47 14.29 -2.87
CA LYS A 86 -2.17 15.73 -2.96
C LYS A 86 -1.06 16.18 -2.00
N ASP A 87 -0.94 15.52 -0.86
CA ASP A 87 0.00 15.80 0.22
C ASP A 87 0.95 14.61 0.47
N ALA A 88 1.04 13.67 -0.47
CA ALA A 88 1.98 12.56 -0.40
C ALA A 88 3.33 12.96 -1.01
N ASP A 89 4.42 12.53 -0.37
CA ASP A 89 5.78 12.73 -0.87
C ASP A 89 6.15 11.66 -1.90
N VAL A 90 5.57 10.46 -1.78
CA VAL A 90 5.87 9.31 -2.64
C VAL A 90 4.58 8.55 -2.98
N VAL A 91 4.48 8.13 -4.24
CA VAL A 91 3.49 7.16 -4.71
C VAL A 91 4.22 5.91 -5.18
N ILE A 92 3.78 4.74 -4.70
CA ILE A 92 4.32 3.43 -5.10
C ILE A 92 3.23 2.64 -5.82
N GLU A 93 3.52 2.21 -7.04
CA GLU A 93 2.64 1.37 -7.86
C GLU A 93 3.45 0.27 -8.56
N ASN A 94 2.80 -0.83 -8.90
CA ASN A 94 3.38 -1.90 -9.73
C ASN A 94 2.32 -2.57 -10.61
N PHE A 95 1.39 -1.77 -11.13
CA PHE A 95 0.37 -2.25 -12.04
C PHE A 95 0.96 -2.55 -13.42
N ARG A 96 0.14 -3.10 -14.32
CA ARG A 96 0.55 -3.24 -15.72
C ARG A 96 0.68 -1.82 -16.33
N PRO A 97 1.61 -1.61 -17.27
CA PRO A 97 1.71 -0.32 -17.95
C PRO A 97 0.36 0.13 -18.51
N GLY A 98 0.02 1.42 -18.35
CA GLY A 98 -1.26 1.99 -18.80
C GLY A 98 -2.45 1.77 -17.86
N THR A 99 -2.25 1.20 -16.66
CA THR A 99 -3.36 0.93 -15.72
C THR A 99 -3.66 2.13 -14.81
N LEU A 100 -2.67 2.98 -14.54
CA LEU A 100 -2.80 4.06 -13.54
C LEU A 100 -3.19 5.41 -14.18
N GLU A 101 -2.81 5.60 -15.45
CA GLU A 101 -3.08 6.77 -16.29
C GLU A 101 -4.58 7.00 -16.52
#